data_AF-A0A060JMK6-F1
#
_entry.id   AF-A0A060JMK6-F1
#
_cell.length_a   1.000
_cell.length_b   1.000
_cell.length_c   1.000
_cell.angle_alpha   90.00
_cell.angle_beta   90.00
_cell.angle_gamma   90.00
#
_symmetry.space_group_name_H-M   'P 1'
#
loop_
_entity.id
_entity.type
_entity.pdbx_description
1 polymer ?
#
loop_
_entity_poly.entity_id
_entity_poly.type
_entity_poly.pdbx_seq_one_letter_code
_entity_poly.pdbx_strand_id
1 'polypeptide(L)'
;MAISFKVHDDFATGLAQLFSVLSDVSSWVVFDRPRLISAKNGQVKLAFDDNTRAIISFELFEGSVRAHIVHELLKNEDEIKPRQLYWNEVLAGMHRRLDQK
;
A
#
# COMPACT_ATOMS: atom_id res chain seq x y z
N MET A 1 -9.85 -18.34 11.38
CA MET A 1 -8.59 -17.57 11.26
C MET A 1 -8.82 -16.50 10.22
N ALA A 2 -8.40 -15.27 10.46
CA ALA A 2 -8.42 -14.24 9.43
C ALA A 2 -7.28 -14.49 8.45
N ILE A 3 -7.57 -14.46 7.15
CA ILE A 3 -6.56 -14.65 6.11
C ILE A 3 -5.84 -13.31 5.88
N SER A 4 -4.55 -13.40 5.55
CA SER A 4 -3.73 -12.24 5.19
C SER A 4 -2.73 -12.62 4.10
N PHE A 5 -2.31 -11.64 3.31
CA PHE A 5 -1.22 -11.79 2.35
C PHE A 5 -0.29 -10.58 2.39
N LYS A 6 0.90 -10.75 1.80
CA LYS A 6 1.92 -9.71 1.72
C LYS A 6 2.23 -9.36 0.28
N VAL A 7 2.49 -8.08 0.03
CA VAL A 7 3.04 -7.55 -1.21
C VAL A 7 4.17 -6.61 -0.83
N HIS A 8 5.23 -6.58 -1.61
CA HIS A 8 6.28 -5.58 -1.46
C HIS A 8 6.66 -5.00 -2.82
N ASP A 9 7.18 -3.78 -2.80
CA ASP A 9 7.71 -3.12 -4.00
C ASP A 9 8.79 -2.11 -3.62
N ASP A 10 9.74 -1.90 -4.52
CA ASP A 10 10.95 -1.12 -4.31
C ASP A 10 10.89 0.18 -5.08
N PHE A 11 11.11 1.30 -4.40
CA PHE A 11 11.07 2.63 -5.00
C PHE A 11 12.42 3.33 -4.90
N ALA A 12 12.93 3.84 -6.02
CA ALA A 12 14.14 4.66 -6.09
C ALA A 12 13.87 6.12 -5.65
N THR A 13 13.29 6.30 -4.47
CA THR A 13 12.90 7.60 -3.91
C THR A 13 13.26 7.69 -2.44
N GLY A 14 13.26 8.91 -1.87
CA GLY A 14 13.40 9.09 -0.43
C GLY A 14 12.18 8.63 0.37
N LEU A 15 12.40 8.13 1.61
CA LEU A 15 11.35 7.63 2.50
C LEU A 15 10.25 8.65 2.76
N ALA A 16 10.61 9.91 3.04
CA ALA A 16 9.63 10.96 3.32
C ALA A 16 8.68 11.18 2.13
N GLN A 17 9.20 11.13 0.91
CA GLN A 17 8.42 11.29 -0.31
C GLN A 17 7.48 10.08 -0.52
N LEU A 18 7.99 8.85 -0.41
CA LEU A 18 7.17 7.65 -0.54
C LEU A 18 6.07 7.60 0.52
N PHE A 19 6.41 7.91 1.78
CA PHE A 19 5.48 7.96 2.89
C PHE A 19 4.37 9.00 2.65
N SER A 20 4.73 10.20 2.19
CA SER A 20 3.76 11.26 1.90
C SER A 20 2.80 10.85 0.78
N VAL A 21 3.29 10.19 -0.27
CA VAL A 21 2.46 9.78 -1.41
C VAL A 21 1.53 8.62 -1.03
N LEU A 22 2.01 7.63 -0.28
CA LEU A 22 1.19 6.50 0.18
C LEU A 22 0.23 6.85 1.32
N SER A 23 0.47 7.92 2.07
CA SER A 23 -0.50 8.41 3.06
C SER A 23 -1.58 9.32 2.44
N ASP A 24 -1.33 9.92 1.27
CA ASP A 24 -2.33 10.71 0.54
C ASP A 24 -3.20 9.82 -0.37
N VAL A 25 -4.06 9.02 0.26
CA VAL A 25 -4.96 8.08 -0.43
C VAL A 25 -5.93 8.80 -1.37
N SER A 26 -6.25 10.07 -1.10
CA SER A 26 -7.14 10.88 -1.95
C SER A 26 -6.60 11.07 -3.36
N SER A 27 -5.27 11.00 -3.50
CA SER A 27 -4.56 11.23 -4.74
C SER A 27 -4.25 9.94 -5.53
N TRP A 28 -4.69 8.79 -5.03
CA TRP A 28 -4.49 7.51 -5.71
C TRP A 28 -5.44 7.38 -6.90
N VAL A 29 -4.90 6.94 -8.04
CA VAL A 29 -5.67 6.69 -9.26
C VAL A 29 -6.06 5.21 -9.29
N VAL A 30 -7.10 4.86 -8.54
CA VAL A 30 -7.58 3.49 -8.34
C VAL A 30 -9.10 3.42 -8.28
N PHE A 31 -9.65 2.22 -8.50
CA PHE A 31 -11.10 1.98 -8.48
C PHE A 31 -11.71 2.07 -7.07
N ASP A 32 -11.02 1.54 -6.07
CA ASP A 32 -11.44 1.54 -4.66
C ASP A 32 -10.45 2.39 -3.84
N ARG A 33 -10.94 3.42 -3.14
CA ARG A 33 -10.09 4.29 -2.32
C ARG A 33 -10.32 4.00 -0.84
N PRO A 34 -9.40 3.31 -0.17
CA PRO A 34 -9.57 3.01 1.24
C PRO A 34 -9.53 4.28 2.07
N ARG A 35 -10.10 4.22 3.27
CA ARG A 35 -9.98 5.30 4.24
C ARG A 35 -8.63 5.21 4.96
N LEU A 36 -7.91 6.32 5.01
CA LEU A 36 -6.74 6.47 5.88
C LEU A 36 -7.17 6.42 7.35
N ILE A 37 -6.68 5.44 8.10
CA ILE A 37 -6.90 5.31 9.54
C ILE A 37 -5.80 6.01 10.33
N SER A 38 -4.55 5.83 9.93
CA SER A 38 -3.41 6.51 10.54
C SER A 38 -2.19 6.51 9.63
N ALA A 39 -1.46 7.62 9.59
CA ALA A 39 -0.12 7.71 9.02
C ALA A 39 0.84 8.24 10.10
N LYS A 40 1.45 7.33 10.86
CA LYS A 40 2.37 7.69 11.96
C LYS A 40 3.35 6.57 12.24
N ASN A 41 4.47 6.89 12.88
CA ASN A 41 5.51 5.93 13.29
C ASN A 41 6.02 5.06 12.13
N GLY A 42 6.19 5.64 10.94
CA GLY A 42 6.66 4.90 9.76
C GLY A 42 5.67 3.86 9.22
N GLN A 43 4.39 3.97 9.58
CA GLN A 43 3.33 3.10 9.07
C GLN A 43 2.14 3.89 8.54
N VAL A 44 1.53 3.36 7.47
CA VAL A 44 0.23 3.79 6.96
C VAL A 44 -0.77 2.66 7.19
N LYS A 45 -1.90 2.96 7.84
CA LYS A 45 -2.98 2.01 8.11
C LYS A 45 -4.22 2.44 7.36
N LEU A 46 -4.84 1.49 6.67
CA LEU A 46 -5.94 1.69 5.75
C LEU A 46 -7.10 0.75 6.11
N ALA A 47 -8.32 1.23 5.96
CA ALA A 47 -9.53 0.43 6.07
C ALA A 47 -10.31 0.47 4.76
N PHE A 48 -10.82 -0.68 4.35
CA PHE A 48 -11.64 -0.87 3.16
C PHE A 48 -13.11 -1.07 3.55
N ASP A 49 -14.02 -0.80 2.62
CA ASP A 49 -15.48 -0.87 2.86
C ASP A 49 -15.99 -2.29 3.10
N ASP A 50 -15.25 -3.32 2.65
CA ASP A 50 -15.54 -4.73 2.90
C ASP A 50 -15.06 -5.23 4.28
N ASN A 51 -14.57 -4.32 5.13
CA ASN A 51 -14.00 -4.55 6.45
C ASN A 51 -12.60 -5.19 6.46
N THR A 52 -11.93 -5.30 5.32
CA THR A 52 -10.51 -5.64 5.30
C THR A 52 -9.66 -4.42 5.64
N ARG A 53 -8.37 -4.67 5.90
CA ARG A 53 -7.42 -3.62 6.27
C ARG A 53 -6.10 -3.84 5.57
N ALA A 54 -5.35 -2.76 5.44
CA ALA A 54 -3.96 -2.85 5.05
C ALA A 54 -3.05 -2.05 5.95
N ILE A 55 -1.86 -2.58 6.18
CA ILE A 55 -0.78 -1.97 6.92
C ILE A 55 0.40 -1.88 5.97
N ILE A 56 0.86 -0.66 5.73
CA ILE A 56 2.04 -0.37 4.93
C ILE A 56 3.16 0.04 5.88
N SER A 57 4.30 -0.61 5.77
CA SER A 57 5.54 -0.28 6.47
C SER A 57 6.68 -0.08 5.48
N PHE A 58 7.70 0.66 5.88
CA PHE A 58 8.80 1.03 4.99
C PHE A 58 10.13 0.53 5.52
N GLU A 59 10.99 0.11 4.62
CA GLU A 59 12.37 -0.31 4.90
C GLU A 59 13.32 0.43 3.97
N LEU A 60 14.39 0.99 4.52
CA LEU A 60 15.47 1.60 3.73
C LEU A 60 16.40 0.50 3.24
N PHE A 61 16.71 0.47 1.95
CA PHE A 61 17.62 -0.50 1.36
C PHE A 61 18.44 0.13 0.23
N GLU A 62 19.77 0.16 0.36
CA GLU A 62 20.71 0.54 -0.71
C GLU A 62 20.33 1.81 -1.51
N GLY A 63 19.89 2.87 -0.84
CA GLY A 63 19.49 4.13 -1.48
C GLY A 63 18.06 4.14 -2.06
N SER A 64 17.33 3.04 -1.91
CA SER A 64 15.92 2.88 -2.23
C SER A 64 15.08 2.64 -0.97
N VAL A 65 13.76 2.64 -1.15
CA VAL A 65 12.81 2.35 -0.07
C VAL A 65 11.89 1.23 -0.52
N ARG A 66 11.86 0.15 0.25
CA ARG A 66 10.92 -0.95 0.08
C ARG A 66 9.65 -0.66 0.85
N ALA A 67 8.51 -0.64 0.17
CA ALA A 67 7.20 -0.63 0.80
C ALA A 67 6.74 -2.07 1.03
N HIS A 68 6.46 -2.43 2.28
CA HIS A 68 5.87 -3.71 2.66
C HIS A 68 4.40 -3.51 2.99
N ILE A 69 3.52 -4.21 2.30
CA ILE A 69 2.08 -4.13 2.48
C ILE A 69 1.59 -5.47 3.01
N VAL A 70 0.91 -5.44 4.16
CA VAL A 70 0.15 -6.56 4.69
C VAL A 70 -1.32 -6.23 4.54
N HIS A 71 -2.05 -7.02 3.76
CA HIS A 71 -3.50 -6.93 3.66
C HIS A 71 -4.13 -8.07 4.45
N GLU A 72 -5.03 -7.75 5.37
CA GLU A 72 -5.53 -8.67 6.39
C GLU A 72 -7.05 -8.62 6.54
N LEU A 73 -7.58 -9.60 7.27
CA LEU A 73 -9.01 -9.79 7.54
C LEU A 73 -9.81 -10.20 6.30
N LEU A 74 -9.16 -10.89 5.36
CA LEU A 74 -9.85 -11.55 4.27
C LEU A 74 -10.71 -12.71 4.81
N LYS A 75 -11.87 -12.91 4.20
CA LYS A 75 -12.86 -13.92 4.61
C LYS A 75 -12.51 -15.31 4.09
N ASN A 76 -11.92 -15.38 2.90
CA ASN A 76 -11.50 -16.61 2.23
C ASN A 76 -10.30 -16.35 1.30
N GLU A 77 -9.72 -17.41 0.76
CA GLU A 77 -8.53 -17.31 -0.11
C GLU A 77 -8.86 -16.73 -1.50
N ASP A 78 -10.10 -16.84 -1.96
CA ASP A 78 -10.53 -16.30 -3.26
C ASP A 78 -10.45 -14.77 -3.31
N GLU A 79 -10.51 -14.10 -2.15
CA GLU A 79 -10.33 -12.65 -2.02
C GLU A 79 -8.86 -12.20 -2.19
N ILE A 80 -7.87 -13.11 -2.11
CA ILE A 80 -6.44 -12.76 -2.21
C ILE A 80 -6.11 -12.21 -3.59
N LYS A 81 -6.49 -12.92 -4.65
CA LYS A 81 -6.08 -12.57 -6.02
C LYS A 81 -6.64 -11.21 -6.47
N PRO A 82 -7.92 -10.86 -6.26
CA PRO A 82 -8.42 -9.53 -6.53
C PRO A 82 -7.67 -8.43 -5.75
N ARG A 83 -7.37 -8.67 -4.46
CA ARG A 83 -6.66 -7.70 -3.63
C ARG A 83 -5.18 -7.55 -4.01
N GLN A 84 -4.52 -8.61 -4.49
CA GLN A 84 -3.19 -8.52 -5.07
C GLN A 84 -3.17 -7.67 -6.35
N LEU A 85 -4.16 -7.88 -7.24
CA LEU A 85 -4.30 -7.07 -8.46
C LEU A 85 -4.51 -5.59 -8.13
N TYR A 86 -5.37 -5.30 -7.15
CA TYR A 86 -5.55 -3.95 -6.63
C TYR A 86 -4.23 -3.31 -6.19
N TRP A 87 -3.41 -4.02 -5.41
CA TRP A 87 -2.12 -3.48 -4.97
C TRP A 87 -1.14 -3.27 -6.12
N ASN A 88 -1.12 -4.16 -7.11
CA ASN A 88 -0.29 -3.98 -8.30
C ASN A 88 -0.68 -2.69 -9.05
N GLU A 89 -1.98 -2.39 -9.17
CA GLU A 89 -2.46 -1.15 -9.80
C GLU A 89 -2.08 0.09 -8.99
N VAL A 90 -2.25 0.06 -7.66
CA VAL A 90 -1.81 1.13 -6.75
C VAL A 90 -0.33 1.42 -6.96
N LEU A 91 0.51 0.39 -6.83
CA LEU A 91 1.97 0.49 -6.88
C LEU A 91 2.46 0.95 -8.25
N ALA A 92 1.90 0.41 -9.34
CA ALA A 92 2.19 0.89 -10.70
C ALA A 92 1.76 2.35 -10.92
N GLY A 93 0.68 2.80 -10.27
CA GLY A 93 0.30 4.22 -10.21
C GLY A 93 1.32 5.08 -9.47
N MET A 94 1.85 4.57 -8.34
CA MET A 94 2.85 5.28 -7.54
C MET A 94 4.19 5.42 -8.27
N HIS A 95 4.67 4.37 -8.94
CA HIS A 95 5.87 4.43 -9.79
C HIS A 95 5.74 5.53 -10.84
N ARG A 96 4.66 5.51 -11.63
CA ARG A 96 4.39 6.54 -12.65
C ARG A 96 4.40 7.96 -12.09
N ARG A 97 3.93 8.15 -10.86
CA ARG A 97 3.92 9.47 -10.21
C ARG A 97 5.28 9.89 -9.69
N LEU A 98 6.08 8.95 -9.21
CA LEU A 98 7.39 9.22 -8.63
C LEU A 98 8.48 9.38 -9.70
N ASP A 99 8.36 8.65 -10.82
CA ASP A 99 9.27 8.69 -11.96
C ASP A 99 9.06 9.92 -12.87
N GLN A 100 7.93 10.62 -12.76
CA GLN A 100 7.61 11.83 -13.53
C GLN A 100 8.28 13.11 -12.99
N LYS A 101 9.31 13.00 -12.14
CA LYS A 101 10.12 14.11 -11.64
C LYS A 101 11.50 14.12 -12.30
#